data_AF-A0A5C7LGI6-F1
#
_entry.id   AF-A0A5C7LGI6-F1
#
_cell.length_a   1.000
_cell.length_b   1.000
_cell.length_c   1.000
_cell.angle_alpha   90.00
_cell.angle_beta   90.00
_cell.angle_gamma   90.00
#
_symmetry.space_group_name_H-M   'P 1'
#
loop_
_entity.id
_entity.type
_entity.pdbx_description
1 polymer ?
#
loop_
_entity_poly.entity_id
_entity_poly.type
_entity_poly.pdbx_seq_one_letter_code
_entity_poly.pdbx_strand_id
1 'polypeptide(L)'
;MTTMYLVTSVFQRKLHVGNCRVFMDFETAVNYCYTLARKLFPENIFTGKEILRFVQYMRIYEFEPGEPLKLIKKERIEALFSSILTPVSS
;
A
#
# COMPACT_ATOMS: atom_id res chain seq x y z
N MET A 1 -9.95 20.64 -2.44
CA MET A 1 -10.27 19.63 -1.41
C MET A 1 -9.05 18.76 -1.22
N THR A 2 -8.83 18.21 -0.02
CA THR A 2 -7.61 17.44 0.26
C THR A 2 -7.86 15.96 -0.03
N THR A 3 -7.14 15.39 -0.99
CA THR A 3 -7.18 13.96 -1.28
C THR A 3 -6.62 13.16 -0.10
N MET A 4 -7.29 12.07 0.24
CA MET A 4 -6.90 11.14 1.30
C MET A 4 -6.72 9.74 0.73
N TYR A 5 -5.93 8.93 1.44
CA TYR A 5 -5.57 7.58 1.04
C TYR A 5 -5.97 6.59 2.13
N LEU A 6 -6.95 5.74 1.84
CA LEU A 6 -7.36 4.65 2.71
C LEU A 6 -6.58 3.38 2.34
N VAL A 7 -5.76 2.91 3.27
CA VAL A 7 -5.10 1.61 3.17
C VAL A 7 -5.94 0.57 3.88
N THR A 8 -6.14 -0.58 3.26
CA THR A 8 -6.79 -1.76 3.85
C THR A 8 -6.20 -3.05 3.28
N SER A 9 -6.55 -4.18 3.86
CA SER A 9 -6.09 -5.50 3.42
C SER A 9 -7.25 -6.34 2.87
N VAL A 10 -6.92 -7.28 1.99
CA VAL A 10 -7.84 -8.27 1.44
C VAL A 10 -7.33 -9.65 1.83
N PHE A 11 -8.17 -10.40 2.54
CA PHE A 11 -7.91 -11.78 2.92
C PHE A 11 -9.09 -12.65 2.49
N GLN A 12 -8.82 -13.81 1.88
CA GLN A 12 -9.87 -14.72 1.37
C GLN A 12 -10.94 -14.02 0.49
N ARG A 13 -10.51 -13.09 -0.37
CA ARG A 13 -11.40 -12.26 -1.23
C ARG A 13 -12.36 -11.34 -0.46
N LYS A 14 -12.14 -11.10 0.83
CA LYS A 14 -12.90 -10.15 1.66
C LYS A 14 -12.04 -8.99 2.09
N LEU A 15 -12.63 -7.79 2.12
CA LEU A 15 -11.99 -6.59 2.66
C LEU A 15 -11.93 -6.69 4.19
N HIS A 16 -10.73 -6.59 4.75
CA HIS A 16 -10.49 -6.53 6.18
C HIS A 16 -10.39 -5.06 6.63
N VAL A 17 -11.56 -4.44 6.80
CA VAL A 17 -11.67 -3.05 7.30
C VAL A 17 -11.18 -2.87 8.74
N GLY A 18 -11.03 -3.94 9.54
CA GLY A 18 -10.47 -3.86 10.89
C GLY A 18 -9.01 -3.40 10.95
N ASN A 19 -8.28 -3.48 9.83
CA ASN A 19 -6.90 -2.99 9.69
C ASN A 19 -6.80 -1.76 8.77
N CYS A 20 -7.87 -0.98 8.66
CA CYS A 20 -7.86 0.19 7.80
C CYS A 20 -7.18 1.40 8.45
N ARG A 21 -6.43 2.17 7.66
CA ARG A 21 -5.86 3.46 8.07
C ARG A 21 -5.95 4.48 6.95
N VAL A 22 -6.22 5.73 7.32
CA VAL A 22 -6.29 6.87 6.40
C VAL A 22 -5.01 7.69 6.52
N PHE A 23 -4.48 8.12 5.38
CA PHE A 23 -3.30 8.95 5.25
C PHE A 23 -3.61 10.17 4.37
N MET A 24 -2.95 11.29 4.64
CA MET A 24 -3.06 12.51 3.82
C MET A 24 -2.05 12.53 2.67
N ASP A 25 -1.07 11.62 2.70
CA ASP A 25 0.02 11.55 1.74
C ASP A 25 0.14 10.13 1.18
N PHE A 26 0.31 10.03 -0.13
CA PHE A 26 0.32 8.76 -0.85
C PHE A 26 1.57 7.94 -0.54
N GLU A 27 2.72 8.61 -0.43
CA GLU A 27 3.99 7.95 -0.14
C GLU A 27 3.98 7.33 1.25
N THR A 28 3.44 8.05 2.23
CA THR A 28 3.23 7.56 3.59
C THR A 28 2.29 6.34 3.60
N ALA A 29 1.21 6.35 2.82
CA ALA A 29 0.30 5.22 2.69
C ALA A 29 1.00 3.97 2.11
N VAL A 30 1.86 4.15 1.11
CA VAL A 30 2.65 3.06 0.50
C VAL A 30 3.73 2.54 1.45
N ASN A 31 4.42 3.43 2.16
CA ASN A 31 5.40 3.07 3.19
C ASN A 31 4.77 2.30 4.36
N TYR A 32 3.53 2.65 4.73
CA TYR A 32 2.77 1.88 5.70
C TYR A 32 2.50 0.45 5.20
N CYS A 33 2.09 0.29 3.93
CA CYS A 33 1.96 -1.03 3.31
C CYS A 33 3.28 -1.81 3.38
N TYR A 34 4.40 -1.19 3.03
CA TYR A 34 5.73 -1.82 3.10
C TYR A 34 6.07 -2.29 4.53
N THR A 35 5.84 -1.44 5.52
CA THR A 35 6.10 -1.75 6.92
C THR A 35 5.23 -2.92 7.42
N LEU A 36 3.96 -2.96 7.01
CA LEU A 36 3.08 -4.10 7.31
C LEU A 36 3.60 -5.40 6.67
N ALA A 37 4.10 -5.33 5.43
CA ALA A 37 4.71 -6.47 4.76
C ALA A 37 5.87 -7.04 5.57
N ARG A 38 6.80 -6.18 5.99
CA ARG A 38 7.97 -6.56 6.81
C ARG A 38 7.61 -7.21 8.14
N LYS A 39 6.51 -6.78 8.76
CA LYS A 39 6.03 -7.38 10.02
C LYS A 39 5.42 -8.76 9.81
N LEU A 40 4.73 -8.98 8.71
CA LEU A 40 4.08 -10.26 8.40
C LEU A 40 5.06 -11.30 7.87
N PHE A 41 6.14 -10.86 7.22
CA PHE A 41 7.16 -11.74 6.65
C PHE A 41 8.56 -11.26 7.07
N PRO A 42 8.94 -11.41 8.35
CA PRO A 42 10.17 -10.85 8.90
C PRO A 42 11.45 -11.49 8.34
N GLU A 43 11.38 -12.74 7.86
CA GLU A 43 12.53 -13.48 7.33
C GLU A 43 12.73 -13.31 5.82
N ASN A 44 11.77 -12.70 5.12
CA ASN A 44 11.90 -12.48 3.69
C ASN A 44 12.62 -11.15 3.46
N ILE A 45 13.84 -11.22 2.90
CA ILE A 45 14.38 -10.09 2.15
C ILE A 45 13.42 -9.92 0.98
N PHE A 46 12.52 -8.96 1.08
CA PHE A 46 11.54 -8.67 0.06
C PHE A 46 12.24 -8.33 -1.25
N THR A 47 12.43 -9.33 -2.09
CA THR A 47 12.81 -9.10 -3.48
C THR A 47 11.67 -8.34 -4.15
N GLY A 48 11.95 -7.60 -5.24
CA GLY A 48 10.91 -6.88 -5.97
C GLY A 48 9.71 -7.77 -6.30
N LYS A 49 9.92 -9.07 -6.56
CA LYS A 49 8.86 -10.06 -6.84
C LYS A 49 7.96 -10.40 -5.65
N GLU A 50 8.48 -10.39 -4.43
CA GLU A 50 7.70 -10.72 -3.22
C GLU A 50 6.85 -9.53 -2.76
N ILE A 51 7.31 -8.31 -3.01
CA ILE A 51 6.52 -7.09 -2.78
C ILE A 51 5.31 -7.07 -3.70
N LEU A 52 5.45 -7.51 -4.94
CA LEU A 52 4.31 -7.67 -5.86
C LEU A 52 3.27 -8.68 -5.34
N ARG A 53 3.72 -9.74 -4.67
CA ARG A 53 2.85 -10.70 -3.98
C ARG A 53 2.25 -10.15 -2.68
N PHE A 54 2.81 -9.11 -2.09
CA PHE A 54 2.21 -8.44 -0.95
C PHE A 54 1.16 -7.41 -1.39
N VAL A 55 1.44 -6.62 -2.42
CA VAL A 55 0.52 -5.60 -2.97
C VAL A 55 -0.82 -6.22 -3.39
N GLN A 56 -0.86 -7.47 -3.85
CA GLN A 56 -2.13 -8.16 -4.14
C GLN A 56 -3.04 -8.34 -2.91
N TYR A 57 -2.50 -8.35 -1.68
CA TYR A 57 -3.26 -8.45 -0.44
C TYR A 57 -3.56 -7.09 0.19
N MET A 58 -3.01 -6.01 -0.35
CA MET A 58 -3.30 -4.64 0.10
C MET A 58 -4.16 -3.91 -0.93
N ARG A 59 -4.98 -2.98 -0.46
CA ARG A 59 -5.75 -2.07 -1.30
C ARG A 59 -5.53 -0.66 -0.77
N ILE A 60 -5.19 0.25 -1.67
CA ILE A 60 -5.11 1.68 -1.37
C ILE A 60 -6.20 2.34 -2.19
N TYR A 61 -7.09 3.05 -1.52
CA TYR A 61 -8.13 3.84 -2.16
C TYR A 61 -7.79 5.32 -2.01
N GLU A 62 -7.98 6.09 -3.07
CA GLU A 62 -7.97 7.55 -3.01
C GLU A 62 -9.41 8.08 -2.93
N PHE A 63 -9.62 9.12 -2.13
CA PHE A 63 -10.93 9.75 -1.99
C PHE A 63 -10.83 11.18 -1.47
N GLU A 64 -11.92 11.91 -1.62
CA GLU A 64 -12.13 13.21 -0.99
C GLU A 64 -13.35 13.11 -0.05
N PRO A 65 -13.47 13.98 0.99
CA PRO A 65 -14.64 13.96 1.85
C PRO A 65 -15.93 14.15 1.04
N GLY A 66 -16.86 13.20 1.18
CA GLY A 66 -18.13 13.21 0.44
C GLY A 66 -18.10 12.51 -0.93
N GLU A 67 -16.91 12.12 -1.41
CA GLU A 67 -16.74 11.43 -2.69
C GLU A 67 -16.57 9.91 -2.51
N PRO A 68 -16.96 9.09 -3.50
CA PRO A 68 -16.72 7.65 -3.48
C PRO A 68 -15.23 7.27 -3.43
N LEU A 69 -14.92 6.19 -2.74
CA LEU A 69 -13.58 5.58 -2.72
C LEU A 69 -13.20 5.08 -4.12
N LYS A 70 -12.04 5.49 -4.62
CA LYS A 70 -11.48 5.03 -5.90
C LYS A 70 -10.27 4.15 -5.65
N LEU A 71 -10.30 2.91 -6.12
CA LEU A 71 -9.17 2.00 -5.96
C LEU A 71 -7.98 2.49 -6.79
N ILE A 72 -6.83 2.68 -6.14
CA ILE A 72 -5.59 3.00 -6.83
C ILE A 72 -5.13 1.78 -7.62
N LYS A 73 -4.81 2.01 -8.89
CA LYS A 73 -4.28 1.00 -9.80
C LYS A 73 -2.95 0.45 -9.27
N LYS A 74 -2.77 -0.86 -9.43
CA LYS A 74 -1.61 -1.61 -8.91
C LYS A 74 -0.29 -1.04 -9.42
N GLU A 75 -0.23 -0.63 -10.69
CA GLU A 75 0.97 -0.12 -11.35
C GLU A 75 1.50 1.17 -10.68
N ARG A 76 0.60 2.01 -10.16
CA ARG A 76 0.96 3.25 -9.47
C ARG A 76 1.56 2.98 -8.08
N ILE A 77 1.10 1.91 -7.43
CA ILE A 77 1.66 1.43 -6.16
C ILE A 77 3.04 0.82 -6.43
N GLU A 78 3.18 -0.01 -7.46
CA GLU A 78 4.44 -0.66 -7.85
C GLU A 78 5.54 0.33 -8.22
N ALA A 79 5.20 1.39 -8.96
CA ALA A 79 6.15 2.44 -9.32
C ALA A 79 6.77 3.08 -8.06
N LEU A 80 5.94 3.37 -7.04
CA LEU A 80 6.41 3.99 -5.81
C LEU A 80 7.15 3.00 -4.90
N PHE A 81 6.74 1.75 -4.85
CA PHE A 81 7.54 0.71 -4.19
C PHE A 81 8.93 0.57 -4.82
N SER A 82 9.00 0.58 -6.15
CA SER A 82 10.27 0.46 -6.87
C SER A 82 11.21 1.60 -6.50
N SER A 83 10.71 2.84 -6.37
CA SER A 83 11.52 3.97 -5.92
C SER A 83 11.97 3.87 -4.47
N ILE A 84 11.12 3.36 -3.56
CA ILE A 84 11.45 3.13 -2.13
C ILE A 84 12.52 2.04 -1.96
N LEU A 85 12.56 1.04 -2.85
CA LEU A 85 13.46 -0.12 -2.75
C LEU A 85 14.79 0.06 -3.47
N THR A 86 14.89 0.98 -4.43
CA THR A 86 16.19 1.39 -4.95
C THR A 86 17.02 1.87 -3.77
N PRO A 87 18.17 1.24 -3.46
CA PRO A 87 19.07 1.81 -2.48
C PRO A 87 19.39 3.23 -2.96
N VAL A 88 19.35 4.19 -2.05
CA VAL A 88 19.94 5.50 -2.30
C VAL A 88 21.43 5.25 -2.51
N SER A 89 21.83 5.02 -3.76
CA SER A 89 23.23 4.91 -4.14
C SER A 89 23.89 6.23 -3.76
N SER A 90 24.57 6.20 -2.62
CA SER A 90 25.41 7.29 -2.11
C SER A 90 26.86 6.93 -2.41
#